data_AF-A0A1F8QE66-F1
#
_entry.id   AF-A0A1F8QE66-F1
#
_cell.length_a   1.000
_cell.length_b   1.000
_cell.length_c   1.000
_cell.angle_alpha   90.00
_cell.angle_beta   90.00
_cell.angle_gamma   90.00
#
_symmetry.space_group_name_H-M   'P 1'
#
loop_
_entity.id
_entity.type
_entity.pdbx_description
1 polymer ?
#
loop_
_entity_poly.entity_id
_entity_poly.type
_entity_poly.pdbx_seq_one_letter_code
_entity_poly.pdbx_strand_id
1 'polypeptide(L)'
;MVGSGRTVGEWLVSDPRVAKITFTGSAEVGRQITQSAGIKKVTLELGNASPVIIAPDAYLELVARRCAVGAFHNSGQVCISVQRIYSQAGIYDPFIEQFVRASQDMVVGDPLDERVDVGPMIDPGEAARIEAWVREAQAGRRRSSLAVGAKARYTTQPS
;
A
#
# COMPACT_ATOMS: atom_id res chain seq x y z
N MET A 1 -4.44 21.20 -19.14
CA MET A 1 -5.82 20.68 -19.17
C MET A 1 -5.97 19.75 -17.99
N VAL A 2 -7.07 19.84 -17.23
CA VAL A 2 -7.34 18.98 -16.07
C VAL A 2 -8.75 18.42 -16.24
N GLY A 3 -8.94 17.13 -15.96
CA GLY A 3 -10.22 16.45 -16.09
C GLY A 3 -10.11 14.97 -15.74
N SER A 4 -11.24 14.25 -15.76
CA SER A 4 -11.26 12.83 -15.41
C SER A 4 -10.54 11.96 -16.44
N GLY A 5 -10.12 10.76 -16.03
CA GLY A 5 -9.49 9.80 -16.93
C GLY A 5 -10.39 9.42 -18.11
N ARG A 6 -11.72 9.36 -17.90
CA ARG A 6 -12.70 9.04 -18.94
C ARG A 6 -12.81 10.10 -20.03
N THR A 7 -12.49 11.36 -19.74
CA THR A 7 -12.60 12.43 -20.74
C THR A 7 -11.23 12.78 -21.29
N VAL A 8 -10.40 13.42 -20.47
CA VAL A 8 -9.09 13.91 -20.88
C VAL A 8 -8.12 12.75 -21.11
N GLY A 9 -8.18 11.71 -20.28
CA GLY A 9 -7.30 10.54 -20.39
C GLY A 9 -7.53 9.74 -21.67
N GLU A 10 -8.77 9.40 -22.00
CA GLU A 10 -9.11 8.66 -23.23
C GLU A 10 -8.71 9.43 -24.50
N TRP A 11 -8.95 10.74 -24.52
CA TRP A 11 -8.50 11.60 -25.61
C TRP A 11 -6.97 11.59 -25.75
N LEU A 12 -6.22 11.74 -24.65
CA LEU A 12 -4.75 11.70 -24.66
C LEU A 12 -4.20 10.36 -25.17
N VAL A 13 -4.84 9.24 -24.78
CA VAL A 13 -4.39 7.90 -25.17
C VAL A 13 -4.62 7.65 -26.67
N SER A 14 -5.73 8.13 -27.22
CA SER A 14 -6.12 7.89 -28.62
C SER A 14 -5.51 8.89 -29.62
N ASP A 15 -5.20 10.12 -29.20
CA ASP A 15 -4.74 11.19 -30.10
C ASP A 15 -3.50 10.77 -30.93
N PRO A 16 -3.54 10.87 -32.28
CA PRO A 16 -2.45 10.44 -33.15
C PRO A 16 -1.18 11.28 -33.00
N ARG A 17 -1.26 12.48 -32.41
CA ARG A 17 -0.10 13.36 -32.17
C ARG A 17 0.72 12.89 -30.97
N VAL A 18 0.18 12.03 -30.10
CA VAL A 18 0.88 11.50 -28.93
C VAL A 18 1.76 10.32 -29.36
N ALA A 19 3.09 10.49 -29.28
CA ALA A 19 4.04 9.47 -29.71
C ALA A 19 4.37 8.42 -28.62
N LYS A 20 4.19 8.79 -27.35
CA LYS A 20 4.49 7.94 -26.19
C LYS A 20 3.50 8.19 -25.06
N ILE A 21 3.07 7.13 -24.41
CA ILE A 21 2.28 7.15 -23.18
C ILE A 21 3.14 6.61 -22.03
N THR A 22 3.19 7.35 -20.92
CA THR A 22 3.79 6.90 -19.65
C THR A 22 2.72 7.00 -18.58
N PHE A 23 2.44 5.89 -17.89
CA PHE A 23 1.36 5.81 -16.91
C PHE A 23 1.81 5.05 -15.67
N THR A 24 1.51 5.61 -14.50
CA THR A 24 1.68 4.98 -13.20
C THR A 24 0.33 4.96 -12.51
N GLY A 25 -0.13 3.77 -12.11
CA GLY A 25 -1.46 3.60 -11.52
C GLY A 25 -1.88 2.14 -11.42
N SER A 26 -3.17 1.87 -11.53
CA SER A 26 -3.68 0.50 -11.40
C SER A 26 -3.44 -0.34 -12.66
N ALA A 27 -3.23 -1.64 -12.47
CA ALA A 27 -3.10 -2.60 -13.58
C ALA A 27 -4.34 -2.64 -14.48
N GLU A 28 -5.53 -2.38 -13.93
CA GLU A 28 -6.77 -2.30 -14.69
C GLU A 28 -6.76 -1.16 -15.69
N VAL A 29 -6.42 0.06 -15.25
CA VAL A 29 -6.31 1.23 -16.15
C VAL A 29 -5.17 1.04 -17.14
N GLY A 30 -4.04 0.48 -16.70
CA GLY A 30 -2.93 0.13 -17.60
C GLY A 30 -3.37 -0.77 -18.76
N ARG A 31 -4.23 -1.75 -18.49
CA ARG A 31 -4.80 -2.63 -19.52
C ARG A 31 -5.76 -1.88 -20.47
N GLN A 32 -6.56 -0.95 -19.96
CA GLN A 32 -7.44 -0.12 -20.80
C GLN A 32 -6.63 0.78 -21.73
N ILE A 33 -5.51 1.34 -21.23
CA ILE A 33 -4.58 2.16 -22.02
C ILE A 33 -4.00 1.34 -23.18
N THR A 34 -3.51 0.11 -22.93
CA THR A 34 -2.92 -0.70 -24.01
C THR A 34 -3.93 -1.12 -25.07
N GLN A 35 -5.19 -1.30 -24.70
CA GLN A 35 -6.27 -1.60 -25.65
C GLN A 35 -6.62 -0.40 -26.55
N SER A 36 -6.42 0.83 -26.07
CA SER A 36 -6.87 2.06 -26.75
C SER A 36 -5.75 2.87 -27.40
N ALA A 37 -4.48 2.61 -27.05
CA ALA A 37 -3.34 3.41 -27.48
C ALA A 37 -3.02 3.33 -28.98
N GLY A 38 -3.39 2.22 -29.65
CA GLY A 38 -2.92 1.93 -31.00
C GLY A 38 -1.41 1.66 -31.04
N ILE A 39 -0.75 1.95 -32.17
CA ILE A 39 0.69 1.70 -32.37
C ILE A 39 1.51 2.86 -31.76
N LYS A 40 1.61 2.90 -30.43
CA LYS A 40 2.39 3.89 -29.68
C LYS A 40 3.38 3.21 -28.74
N LYS A 41 4.44 3.93 -28.34
CA LYS A 41 5.29 3.47 -27.22
C LYS A 41 4.51 3.63 -25.92
N VAL A 42 4.41 2.57 -25.13
CA VAL A 42 3.70 2.59 -23.83
C VAL A 42 4.63 2.09 -22.73
N THR A 43 4.73 2.86 -21.64
CA THR A 43 5.43 2.50 -20.41
C THR A 43 4.42 2.50 -19.27
N LEU A 44 4.33 1.39 -18.53
CA LEU A 44 3.33 1.17 -17.49
C LEU A 44 3.99 0.75 -16.17
N GLU A 45 3.69 1.46 -15.09
CA GLU A 45 4.09 1.14 -13.72
C GLU A 45 2.84 0.85 -12.88
N LEU A 46 2.51 -0.44 -12.67
CA LEU A 46 1.13 -0.90 -12.38
C LEU A 46 0.89 -1.39 -10.94
N GLY A 47 1.56 -0.78 -9.97
CA GLY A 47 1.53 -1.22 -8.58
C GLY A 47 2.28 -2.56 -8.37
N ASN A 48 2.50 -2.94 -7.11
CA ASN A 48 3.15 -4.19 -6.75
C ASN A 48 2.52 -4.77 -5.47
N ALA A 49 2.90 -6.00 -5.15
CA ALA A 49 2.69 -6.65 -3.87
C ALA A 49 4.06 -6.99 -3.25
N SER A 50 4.75 -6.01 -2.67
CA SER A 50 6.19 -6.14 -2.37
C SER A 50 6.45 -7.06 -1.15
N PRO A 51 7.25 -8.14 -1.31
CA PRO A 51 7.58 -9.05 -0.23
C PRO A 51 8.87 -8.68 0.50
N VAL A 52 8.94 -9.01 1.78
CA VAL A 52 10.18 -9.11 2.56
C VAL A 52 10.38 -10.56 2.98
N ILE A 53 11.59 -11.09 2.80
CA ILE A 53 11.97 -12.44 3.24
C ILE A 53 13.00 -12.31 4.35
N ILE A 54 12.72 -12.88 5.51
CA ILE A 54 13.56 -12.79 6.71
C ILE A 54 14.37 -14.07 6.84
N ALA A 55 15.70 -13.92 6.82
CA ALA A 55 16.62 -15.01 7.07
C ALA A 55 16.59 -15.45 8.54
N PRO A 56 16.88 -16.72 8.87
CA PRO A 56 16.77 -17.25 10.24
C PRO A 56 17.73 -16.60 11.24
N ASP A 57 18.85 -16.07 10.76
CA ASP A 57 19.91 -15.40 11.52
C ASP A 57 19.78 -13.86 11.49
N ALA A 58 18.69 -13.34 10.93
CA ALA A 58 18.47 -11.90 10.85
C ALA A 58 18.33 -11.28 12.24
N TYR A 59 18.83 -10.05 12.39
CA TYR A 59 18.60 -9.26 13.59
C TYR A 59 17.15 -8.76 13.62
N LEU A 60 16.28 -9.53 14.27
CA LEU A 60 14.82 -9.39 14.17
C LEU A 60 14.32 -8.00 14.57
N GLU A 61 14.95 -7.33 15.55
CA GLU A 61 14.45 -6.05 16.07
C GLU A 61 14.58 -4.96 15.00
N LEU A 62 15.73 -4.92 14.35
CA LEU A 62 15.98 -4.00 13.25
C LEU A 62 15.05 -4.30 12.07
N VAL A 63 14.88 -5.58 11.73
CA VAL A 63 14.01 -6.00 10.62
C VAL A 63 12.56 -5.62 10.90
N ALA A 64 12.06 -5.87 12.11
CA ALA A 64 10.70 -5.53 12.53
C ALA A 64 10.43 -4.02 12.42
N ARG A 65 11.33 -3.18 12.93
CA ARG A 65 11.21 -1.71 12.81
C ARG A 65 11.20 -1.26 11.36
N ARG A 66 12.10 -1.80 10.52
CA ARG A 66 12.18 -1.47 9.09
C ARG A 66 10.93 -1.93 8.33
N CYS A 67 10.41 -3.10 8.64
CA CYS A 67 9.17 -3.61 8.08
C CYS A 67 7.97 -2.75 8.48
N ALA A 68 7.88 -2.30 9.74
CA ALA A 68 6.78 -1.44 10.19
C ALA A 68 6.78 -0.11 9.42
N VAL A 69 7.93 0.57 9.36
CA VAL A 69 8.08 1.80 8.55
C VAL A 69 7.74 1.52 7.08
N GLY A 70 8.30 0.46 6.50
CA GLY A 70 8.05 0.12 5.09
C GLY A 70 6.60 -0.28 4.78
N ALA A 71 5.85 -0.78 5.77
CA ALA A 71 4.45 -1.15 5.61
C ALA A 71 3.51 0.06 5.73
N PHE A 72 3.81 0.99 6.64
CA PHE A 72 2.90 2.07 7.03
C PHE A 72 3.31 3.46 6.57
N HIS A 73 4.51 3.64 6.02
CA HIS A 73 4.92 4.92 5.42
C HIS A 73 3.96 5.34 4.31
N ASN A 74 3.60 6.64 4.28
CA ASN A 74 2.54 7.18 3.42
C ASN A 74 1.22 6.40 3.52
N SER A 75 0.93 5.88 4.72
CA SER A 75 -0.23 5.03 5.01
C SER A 75 -0.27 3.76 4.14
N GLY A 76 0.91 3.27 3.74
CA GLY A 76 1.06 2.11 2.86
C GLY A 76 0.77 2.40 1.39
N GLN A 77 0.50 3.65 1.00
CA GLN A 77 0.11 4.05 -0.35
C GLN A 77 1.33 4.34 -1.24
N VAL A 78 2.28 3.41 -1.27
CA VAL A 78 3.47 3.43 -2.12
C VAL A 78 3.54 2.10 -2.85
N CYS A 79 3.88 2.11 -4.15
CA CYS A 79 3.96 0.88 -4.94
C CYS A 79 4.97 -0.14 -4.37
N ILE A 80 5.98 0.32 -3.63
CA ILE A 80 7.02 -0.51 -3.01
C ILE A 80 6.79 -0.77 -1.51
N SER A 81 5.63 -0.39 -0.95
CA SER A 81 5.31 -0.67 0.45
C SER A 81 5.41 -2.15 0.78
N VAL A 82 5.84 -2.47 1.99
CA VAL A 82 5.87 -3.84 2.51
C VAL A 82 4.43 -4.32 2.67
N GLN A 83 4.03 -5.28 1.84
CA GLN A 83 2.67 -5.82 1.86
C GLN A 83 2.64 -7.30 2.28
N ARG A 84 3.80 -7.98 2.21
CA ARG A 84 3.94 -9.39 2.59
C ARG A 84 5.27 -9.59 3.29
N ILE A 85 5.26 -10.28 4.42
CA ILE A 85 6.48 -10.61 5.17
C ILE A 85 6.52 -12.13 5.35
N TYR A 86 7.62 -12.74 4.95
CA TYR A 86 7.85 -14.18 5.02
C TYR A 86 9.03 -14.44 5.96
N SER A 87 8.82 -15.34 6.92
CA SER A 87 9.86 -15.78 7.84
C SER A 87 9.88 -17.31 7.91
N GLN A 88 11.03 -17.88 8.28
CA GLN A 88 11.06 -19.29 8.65
C GLN A 88 10.28 -19.50 9.95
N ALA A 89 9.61 -20.65 10.09
CA ALA A 89 8.77 -20.97 11.24
C ALA A 89 9.46 -20.77 12.60
N GLY A 90 10.75 -21.08 12.71
CA GLY A 90 11.50 -20.96 13.97
C GLY A 90 11.71 -19.53 14.48
N ILE A 91 11.52 -18.51 13.64
CA ILE A 91 11.65 -17.10 14.02
C ILE A 91 10.33 -16.34 13.94
N TYR A 92 9.22 -17.03 13.65
CA TYR A 92 7.91 -16.40 13.47
C TYR A 92 7.42 -15.67 14.73
N ASP A 93 7.34 -16.38 15.86
CA ASP A 93 6.80 -15.80 17.11
C ASP A 93 7.66 -14.62 17.63
N PRO A 94 9.00 -14.73 17.68
CA PRO A 94 9.82 -13.59 18.08
C PRO A 94 9.72 -12.40 17.12
N PHE A 95 9.61 -12.65 15.81
CA PHE A 95 9.47 -11.58 14.83
C PHE A 95 8.12 -10.86 14.94
N ILE A 96 7.02 -11.61 15.04
CA ILE A 96 5.68 -10.99 15.08
C ILE A 96 5.50 -10.14 16.34
N GLU A 97 6.04 -10.57 17.48
CA GLU A 97 6.03 -9.78 18.71
C GLU A 97 6.72 -8.41 18.51
N GLN A 98 7.90 -8.41 17.90
CA GLN A 98 8.68 -7.19 17.66
C GLN A 98 8.05 -6.31 16.60
N PHE A 99 7.47 -6.90 15.54
CA PHE A 99 6.77 -6.16 14.50
C PHE A 99 5.51 -5.46 15.05
N VAL A 100 4.75 -6.14 15.92
CA VAL A 100 3.57 -5.55 16.58
C VAL A 100 3.98 -4.39 17.47
N ARG A 101 5.01 -4.54 18.29
CA ARG A 101 5.54 -3.45 19.13
C ARG A 101 5.95 -2.25 18.28
N ALA A 102 6.78 -2.48 17.26
CA ALA A 102 7.21 -1.42 16.35
C ALA A 102 6.03 -0.73 15.65
N SER A 103 4.96 -1.47 15.33
CA SER A 103 3.75 -0.92 14.71
C SER A 103 2.87 -0.13 15.70
N GLN A 104 2.91 -0.47 16.98
CA GLN A 104 2.18 0.23 18.05
C GLN A 104 2.88 1.51 18.50
N ASP A 105 4.20 1.57 18.36
CA ASP A 105 5.01 2.74 18.68
C ASP A 105 4.85 3.88 17.65
N MET A 106 4.24 3.60 16.49
CA MET A 106 4.00 4.61 15.45
C MET A 106 2.84 5.55 15.84
N VAL A 107 3.07 6.86 15.67
CA VAL A 107 2.07 7.91 15.93
C VAL A 107 1.17 8.07 14.71
N VAL A 108 -0.13 7.83 14.89
CA VAL A 108 -1.15 8.02 13.85
C VAL A 108 -1.90 9.33 14.10
N GLY A 109 -2.02 10.21 13.10
CA GLY A 109 -2.67 11.49 13.34
C GLY A 109 -2.71 12.46 12.14
N ASP A 110 -2.72 13.75 12.47
CA ASP A 110 -2.75 14.85 11.51
C ASP A 110 -1.45 14.88 10.69
N PRO A 111 -1.50 14.81 9.35
CA PRO A 111 -0.30 14.84 8.51
C PRO A 111 0.48 16.16 8.59
N LEU A 112 -0.07 17.22 9.20
CA LEU A 112 0.63 18.48 9.44
C LEU A 112 1.45 18.50 10.74
N ASP A 113 1.28 17.52 11.62
CA ASP A 113 2.08 17.38 12.85
C ASP A 113 3.36 16.59 12.56
N GLU A 114 4.53 17.21 12.77
CA GLU A 114 5.84 16.59 12.52
C GLU A 114 6.12 15.33 13.36
N ARG A 115 5.33 15.10 14.41
CA ARG A 115 5.43 13.91 15.27
C ARG A 115 4.67 12.71 14.72
N VAL A 116 3.85 12.89 13.69
CA VAL A 116 3.00 11.83 13.12
C VAL A 116 3.80 10.99 12.13
N ASP A 117 3.81 9.67 12.35
CA ASP A 117 4.43 8.69 11.46
C ASP A 117 3.47 8.22 10.36
N VAL A 118 2.17 8.16 10.67
CA VAL A 118 1.14 7.62 9.77
C VAL A 118 -0.04 8.59 9.66
N GLY A 119 -0.22 9.15 8.47
CA GLY A 119 -1.35 10.02 8.12
C GLY A 119 -2.59 9.25 7.63
N PRO A 120 -3.59 9.96 7.10
CA PRO A 120 -4.80 9.34 6.56
C PRO A 120 -4.56 8.63 5.21
N MET A 121 -5.43 7.68 4.90
CA MET A 121 -5.60 7.18 3.53
C MET A 121 -6.14 8.27 2.61
N ILE A 122 -5.99 8.10 1.29
CA ILE A 122 -6.43 9.08 0.29
C ILE A 122 -7.92 9.41 0.39
N ASP A 123 -8.76 8.41 0.66
CA ASP A 123 -10.19 8.59 0.84
C ASP A 123 -10.80 7.51 1.76
N PRO A 124 -12.00 7.76 2.35
CA PRO A 124 -12.67 6.80 3.24
C PRO A 124 -13.01 5.44 2.61
N GLY A 125 -13.28 5.39 1.31
CA GLY A 125 -13.59 4.16 0.59
C GLY A 125 -12.40 3.20 0.58
N GLU A 126 -11.18 3.72 0.37
CA GLU A 126 -9.96 2.92 0.44
C GLU A 126 -9.67 2.41 1.85
N ALA A 127 -9.93 3.22 2.88
CA ALA A 127 -9.83 2.77 4.27
C ALA A 127 -10.83 1.64 4.58
N ALA A 128 -12.09 1.78 4.15
CA ALA A 128 -13.12 0.76 4.33
C ALA A 128 -12.78 -0.55 3.58
N ARG A 129 -12.18 -0.45 2.39
CA ARG A 129 -11.72 -1.58 1.59
C ARG A 129 -10.63 -2.38 2.29
N ILE A 130 -9.63 -1.70 2.86
CA ILE A 130 -8.56 -2.34 3.64
C ILE A 130 -9.14 -3.02 4.89
N GLU A 131 -10.07 -2.35 5.60
CA GLU A 131 -10.72 -2.93 6.77
C GLU A 131 -11.53 -4.20 6.42
N ALA A 132 -12.17 -4.23 5.25
CA ALA A 132 -12.87 -5.41 4.75
C ALA A 132 -11.91 -6.59 4.53
N TRP A 133 -10.73 -6.36 3.94
CA TRP A 133 -9.70 -7.40 3.79
C TRP A 133 -9.19 -7.93 5.13
N VAL A 134 -9.02 -7.05 6.13
CA VAL A 134 -8.63 -7.47 7.49
C VAL A 134 -9.72 -8.36 8.09
N ARG A 135 -11.00 -7.99 7.96
CA ARG A 135 -12.14 -8.79 8.44
C ARG A 135 -12.24 -10.14 7.72
N GLU A 136 -12.01 -10.18 6.41
CA GLU A 136 -11.97 -11.42 5.64
C GLU A 136 -10.85 -12.35 6.12
N ALA A 137 -9.65 -11.80 6.35
CA ALA A 137 -8.50 -12.56 6.85
C ALA A 137 -8.72 -13.14 8.27
N GLN A 138 -9.49 -12.43 9.11
CA GLN A 138 -9.93 -12.93 10.42
C GLN A 138 -10.93 -14.09 10.29
N ALA A 139 -11.86 -14.01 9.33
CA ALA A 139 -12.88 -15.03 9.10
C ALA A 139 -12.32 -16.31 8.44
N GLY A 140 -11.22 -16.18 7.67
CA GLY A 140 -10.52 -17.29 7.05
C GLY A 140 -9.87 -18.23 8.08
N ARG A 141 -10.24 -19.52 8.08
CA ARG A 141 -9.82 -20.55 9.05
C ARG A 141 -8.33 -20.97 9.02
N ARG A 142 -7.43 -20.21 8.42
CA ARG A 142 -6.06 -20.68 8.10
C ARG A 142 -5.01 -20.07 9.03
N ARG A 143 -4.96 -20.50 10.31
CA ARG A 143 -3.95 -20.08 11.33
C ARG A 143 -3.50 -18.61 11.20
N SER A 144 -4.42 -17.70 10.87
CA SER A 144 -4.16 -16.28 10.85
C SER A 144 -4.29 -15.80 12.29
N SER A 145 -3.22 -15.89 13.07
CA SER A 145 -3.11 -15.08 14.28
C SER A 145 -3.03 -13.63 13.82
N LEU A 146 -4.14 -12.91 13.89
CA LEU A 146 -4.14 -11.48 13.61
C LEU A 146 -3.49 -10.77 14.78
N ALA A 147 -2.28 -10.27 14.55
CA ALA A 147 -1.64 -9.33 15.44
C ALA A 147 -1.92 -7.91 14.90
N VAL A 148 -2.81 -7.19 15.58
CA VAL A 148 -3.22 -5.83 15.19
C VAL A 148 -2.32 -4.79 15.85
N GLY A 149 -1.65 -3.99 15.03
CA GLY A 149 -1.00 -2.72 15.41
C GLY A 149 -1.99 -1.55 15.44
N ALA A 150 -1.46 -0.32 15.52
CA ALA A 150 -2.22 0.92 15.73
C ALA A 150 -3.54 0.98 14.93
N LYS A 151 -4.67 1.13 15.64
CA LYS A 151 -5.97 1.42 15.01
C LYS A 151 -6.00 2.90 14.65
N ALA A 152 -5.94 3.23 13.36
CA ALA A 152 -6.27 4.56 12.88
C ALA A 152 -7.73 4.85 13.24
N ARG A 153 -7.96 5.77 14.19
CA ARG A 153 -9.28 6.35 14.41
C ARG A 153 -9.47 7.44 13.36
N TYR A 154 -10.56 7.34 12.62
CA TYR A 154 -10.98 8.37 11.68
C TYR A 154 -11.22 9.68 12.46
N THR A 155 -10.36 10.68 12.28
CA THR A 155 -10.58 12.04 12.80
C THR A 155 -11.51 12.79 11.86
N THR A 156 -12.80 12.45 11.91
CA THR A 156 -13.86 13.37 11.50
C THR A 156 -14.18 14.28 12.66
N GLN A 157 -13.34 15.29 12.90
CA GLN A 157 -13.84 16.51 13.51
C GLN A 157 -13.66 17.64 12.50
N PRO A 158 -14.75 18.28 12.05
CA PRO A 158 -14.65 19.48 11.24
C PRO A 158 -14.04 20.59 12.10
N SER A 159 -13.10 21.34 11.52
CA SER A 159 -12.75 22.69 11.97
C SER A 159 -13.93 23.64 11.83
#